data_AF-A0A3D2S3F9-F1
#
_entry.id   AF-A0A3D2S3F9-F1
#
_cell.length_a   1.000
_cell.length_b   1.000
_cell.length_c   1.000
_cell.angle_alpha   90.00
_cell.angle_beta   90.00
_cell.angle_gamma   90.00
#
_symmetry.space_group_name_H-M   'P 1'
#
loop_
_entity.id
_entity.type
_entity.pdbx_description
1 polymer ?
#
loop_
_entity_poly.entity_id
_entity_poly.type
_entity_poly.pdbx_seq_one_letter_code
_entity_poly.pdbx_strand_id
1 'polypeptide(L)'
;YPIIQLPLFMTNQPTLESSRSKTLVQTGLWFGLGISGGIALINGLAELLPTIPAIKIHPRYHNLARYITTQPWRSMGGLNVGIIPPVTGLAFFMPLDMSISCVFFFFVSKAQRIIAVTLGARQVAYSQYLVTLNQQSFGALAGIAVTALWVGRKLSLSNHQKPSKTGQPILSQQNLAILGSLIGIFGLSIFMWKAGMSIWLSLLFFLCYYTISVGVARFRAEMGVPLHDFHFTGPDQMFPSIISPRRLGYQNVTVMSMLGFFNFTYRAHPQPHQIEGYALLHRAKVNHHLLFPAVMVALVVGVLSFFWIYLHIAYQHGGSSLERFAHVLYTRLANWLTDPADELNYSGLTSIGVGFSAVLLFAFMRQKFLWWKLHPAGYAISNSMDINVFWFSILAG
;
A
#
# COMPACT_ATOMS: atom_id res chain seq x y z
N TYR A 1 -9.17 -8.56 -8.91
CA TYR A 1 -8.97 -9.22 -7.61
C TYR A 1 -8.31 -10.59 -7.81
N PRO A 2 -6.99 -10.65 -8.03
CA PRO A 2 -6.30 -11.93 -8.09
C PRO A 2 -6.23 -12.68 -6.75
N ILE A 3 -6.04 -11.97 -5.63
CA ILE A 3 -5.81 -12.62 -4.32
C ILE A 3 -6.98 -13.47 -3.82
N ILE A 4 -8.20 -13.13 -4.24
CA ILE A 4 -9.41 -13.84 -3.83
C ILE A 4 -9.65 -15.14 -4.62
N GLN A 5 -8.89 -15.38 -5.69
CA GLN A 5 -9.10 -16.55 -6.55
C GLN A 5 -8.82 -17.85 -5.81
N LEU A 6 -7.73 -17.90 -5.03
CA LEU A 6 -7.38 -19.10 -4.26
C LEU A 6 -8.44 -19.42 -3.18
N PRO A 7 -8.83 -18.49 -2.30
CA PRO A 7 -9.94 -18.73 -1.36
C PRO A 7 -11.24 -19.15 -2.06
N LEU A 8 -11.62 -18.46 -3.15
CA LEU A 8 -12.84 -18.78 -3.90
C LEU A 8 -12.80 -20.20 -4.49
N PHE A 9 -11.65 -20.61 -5.02
CA PHE A 9 -11.47 -21.96 -5.58
C PHE A 9 -11.43 -23.03 -4.48
N MET A 10 -10.96 -22.70 -3.27
CA MET A 10 -11.00 -23.61 -2.12
C MET A 10 -12.41 -23.78 -1.54
N THR A 11 -13.27 -22.75 -1.63
CA THR A 11 -14.64 -22.80 -1.10
C THR A 11 -15.69 -23.24 -2.11
N ASN A 12 -15.43 -23.10 -3.41
CA ASN A 12 -16.33 -23.60 -4.46
C ASN A 12 -16.34 -25.13 -4.44
N GLN A 13 -17.40 -25.71 -3.88
CA GLN A 13 -17.67 -27.14 -3.97
C GLN A 13 -18.07 -27.49 -5.41
N PRO A 14 -17.39 -28.41 -6.10
CA PRO A 14 -17.93 -28.99 -7.32
C PRO A 14 -19.20 -29.76 -6.95
N THR A 15 -20.26 -29.60 -7.74
CA THR A 15 -21.35 -30.56 -7.80
C THR A 15 -20.77 -31.96 -8.04
N LEU A 16 -21.36 -32.96 -7.40
CA LEU A 16 -20.90 -34.34 -7.14
C LEU A 16 -20.26 -35.16 -8.30
N GLU A 17 -20.13 -34.63 -9.52
CA GLU A 17 -19.67 -35.37 -10.70
C GLU A 17 -18.25 -35.04 -11.17
N SER A 18 -17.58 -34.01 -10.63
CA SER A 18 -16.21 -33.64 -11.05
C SER A 18 -15.15 -34.01 -9.99
N SER A 19 -14.72 -35.27 -10.02
CA SER A 19 -13.68 -35.82 -9.13
C SER A 19 -12.28 -35.18 -9.29
N ARG A 20 -12.09 -34.24 -10.23
CA ARG A 20 -10.81 -33.51 -10.46
C ARG A 20 -10.69 -32.16 -9.74
N SER A 21 -11.72 -31.71 -9.02
CA SER A 21 -11.80 -30.36 -8.43
C SER A 21 -11.60 -30.35 -6.91
N LYS A 22 -10.51 -30.94 -6.43
CA LYS A 22 -10.05 -30.70 -5.05
C LYS A 22 -8.67 -30.06 -5.13
N THR A 23 -8.61 -28.74 -4.96
CA THR A 23 -7.36 -27.97 -4.80
C THR A 23 -6.43 -28.61 -3.77
N LEU A 24 -7.04 -29.15 -2.70
CA LEU A 24 -6.37 -29.89 -1.62
C LEU A 24 -5.89 -31.29 -2.00
N VAL A 25 -6.19 -31.78 -3.21
CA VAL A 25 -5.70 -33.08 -3.73
C VAL A 25 -4.60 -32.87 -4.78
N GLN A 26 -4.36 -31.64 -5.22
CA GLN A 26 -3.28 -31.36 -6.17
C GLN A 26 -1.93 -31.53 -5.48
N THR A 27 -1.18 -32.55 -5.90
CA THR A 27 0.19 -32.84 -5.43
C THR A 27 1.13 -31.64 -5.60
N GLY A 28 0.97 -30.86 -6.67
CA GLY A 28 1.75 -29.65 -6.91
C GLY A 28 1.56 -28.56 -5.84
N LEU A 29 0.34 -28.38 -5.32
CA LEU A 29 0.07 -27.42 -4.25
C LEU A 29 0.83 -27.80 -2.97
N TRP A 30 0.72 -29.07 -2.57
CA TRP A 30 1.41 -29.58 -1.37
C TRP A 30 2.92 -29.59 -1.52
N PHE A 31 3.43 -29.87 -2.72
CA PHE A 31 4.86 -29.77 -3.00
C PHE A 31 5.36 -28.32 -2.88
N GLY A 32 4.65 -27.37 -3.47
CA GLY A 32 4.97 -25.94 -3.33
C GLY A 32 4.89 -25.45 -1.89
N LEU A 33 3.85 -25.88 -1.15
CA LEU A 33 3.69 -25.60 0.28
C LEU A 33 4.83 -26.23 1.11
N GLY A 34 5.21 -27.47 0.79
CA GLY A 34 6.31 -28.18 1.44
C GLY A 34 7.66 -27.49 1.21
N ILE A 35 7.95 -27.06 -0.02
CA ILE A 35 9.18 -26.32 -0.33
C ILE A 35 9.17 -24.96 0.35
N SER A 36 8.13 -24.15 0.13
CA SER A 36 8.05 -22.79 0.68
C SER A 36 8.03 -22.82 2.21
N GLY A 37 7.24 -23.70 2.81
CA GLY A 37 7.12 -23.89 4.25
C GLY A 37 8.40 -24.47 4.85
N GLY A 38 9.02 -25.45 4.19
CA GLY A 38 10.30 -26.04 4.63
C GLY A 38 11.42 -25.00 4.64
N ILE A 39 11.55 -24.18 3.59
CA ILE A 39 12.55 -23.10 3.57
C ILE A 39 12.26 -22.06 4.66
N ALA A 40 11.00 -21.66 4.83
CA ALA A 40 10.61 -20.73 5.88
C ALA A 40 10.90 -21.28 7.29
N LEU A 41 10.62 -22.56 7.52
CA LEU A 41 10.89 -23.24 8.78
C LEU A 41 12.39 -23.33 9.06
N ILE A 42 13.19 -23.77 8.09
CA ILE A 42 14.65 -23.85 8.23
C ILE A 42 15.24 -22.47 8.51
N ASN A 43 14.82 -21.44 7.77
CA ASN A 43 15.30 -20.08 7.97
C ASN A 43 14.86 -19.46 9.29
N GLY A 44 13.63 -19.75 9.75
CA GLY A 44 13.14 -19.33 11.06
C GLY A 44 13.89 -20.02 12.19
N LEU A 45 14.14 -21.33 12.06
CA LEU A 45 14.95 -22.08 13.02
C LEU A 45 16.41 -21.59 13.05
N ALA A 46 17.01 -21.27 11.90
CA ALA A 46 18.35 -20.71 11.81
C ALA A 46 18.48 -19.32 12.49
N GLU A 47 17.38 -18.58 12.61
CA GLU A 47 17.35 -17.29 13.33
C GLU A 47 17.31 -17.49 14.86
N LEU A 48 16.71 -18.58 15.33
CA LEU A 48 16.65 -18.95 16.74
C LEU A 48 17.86 -19.78 17.20
N LEU A 49 18.40 -20.61 16.32
CA LEU A 49 19.46 -21.59 16.59
C LEU A 49 20.62 -21.36 15.61
N PRO A 50 21.73 -20.73 16.06
CA PRO A 50 22.87 -20.41 15.21
C PRO A 50 23.56 -21.64 14.58
N THR A 51 23.31 -22.84 15.09
CA THR A 51 23.85 -24.11 14.57
C THR A 51 23.21 -24.54 13.26
N ILE A 52 22.00 -24.06 12.94
CA ILE A 52 21.30 -24.40 11.71
C ILE A 52 21.66 -23.38 10.62
N PRO A 53 22.27 -23.79 9.50
CA PRO A 53 22.61 -22.85 8.43
C PRO A 53 21.36 -22.39 7.68
N ALA A 54 21.17 -21.07 7.57
CA ALA A 54 20.08 -20.50 6.79
C ALA A 54 20.26 -20.75 5.28
N ILE A 55 19.16 -21.09 4.61
CA ILE A 55 19.07 -21.15 3.15
C ILE A 55 19.05 -19.71 2.61
N LYS A 56 20.17 -19.29 2.04
CA LYS A 56 20.38 -17.95 1.48
C LYS A 56 19.69 -17.82 0.11
N ILE A 57 18.36 -17.82 0.06
CA ILE A 57 17.61 -17.45 -1.15
C ILE A 57 16.96 -16.06 -1.04
N HIS A 58 16.87 -15.55 0.19
CA HIS A 58 16.22 -14.27 0.47
C HIS A 58 17.04 -13.10 -0.12
N PRO A 59 16.38 -12.08 -0.70
CA PRO A 59 17.04 -10.90 -1.28
C PRO A 59 17.98 -10.17 -0.31
N ARG A 60 17.75 -10.28 1.00
CA ARG A 60 18.63 -9.71 2.06
C ARG A 60 20.09 -10.12 1.96
N TYR A 61 20.38 -11.28 1.37
CA TYR A 61 21.75 -11.81 1.26
C TYR A 61 22.44 -11.44 -0.07
N HIS A 62 21.71 -10.90 -1.03
CA HIS A 62 22.13 -10.79 -2.43
C HIS A 62 21.85 -9.38 -2.97
N ASN A 63 22.53 -8.39 -2.41
CA ASN A 63 22.46 -7.03 -2.93
C ASN A 63 23.59 -6.81 -3.95
N LEU A 64 23.26 -6.79 -5.24
CA LEU A 64 24.22 -6.57 -6.32
C LEU A 64 24.82 -5.15 -6.29
N ALA A 65 24.11 -4.18 -5.71
CA ALA A 65 24.59 -2.80 -5.61
C ALA A 65 25.90 -2.69 -4.80
N ARG A 66 26.24 -3.68 -3.96
CA ARG A 66 27.52 -3.72 -3.23
C ARG A 66 28.75 -3.74 -4.15
N TYR A 67 28.59 -4.23 -5.38
CA TYR A 67 29.65 -4.29 -6.38
C TYR A 67 29.72 -3.03 -7.25
N ILE A 68 28.72 -2.14 -7.15
CA ILE A 68 28.64 -0.90 -7.92
C ILE A 68 29.16 0.26 -7.04
N THR A 69 30.46 0.53 -7.12
CA THR A 69 31.15 1.47 -6.22
C THR A 69 31.33 2.87 -6.80
N THR A 70 31.24 3.02 -8.12
CA THR A 70 31.51 4.26 -8.85
C THR A 70 30.24 5.08 -9.12
N GLN A 71 30.33 6.41 -8.95
CA GLN A 71 29.26 7.33 -9.37
C GLN A 71 29.20 7.43 -10.92
N PRO A 72 28.02 7.69 -11.53
CA PRO A 72 26.72 7.94 -10.88
C PRO A 72 25.94 6.66 -10.54
N TRP A 73 26.42 5.48 -10.98
CA TRP A 73 25.72 4.20 -10.84
C TRP A 73 25.52 3.76 -9.40
N ARG A 74 26.46 4.07 -8.50
CA ARG A 74 26.36 3.80 -7.06
C ARG A 74 25.08 4.38 -6.43
N SER A 75 24.55 5.47 -7.00
CA SER A 75 23.34 6.14 -6.50
C SER A 75 22.02 5.47 -6.91
N MET A 76 22.03 4.36 -7.65
CA MET A 76 20.81 3.58 -7.90
C MET A 76 20.19 2.99 -6.62
N GLY A 77 20.94 2.92 -5.51
CA GLY A 77 20.49 2.30 -4.27
C GLY A 77 20.49 0.78 -4.34
N GLY A 78 19.82 0.10 -3.40
CA GLY A 78 19.86 -1.36 -3.32
C GLY A 78 19.31 -2.07 -4.56
N LEU A 79 20.02 -3.10 -5.02
CA LEU A 79 19.61 -3.98 -6.13
C LEU A 79 19.61 -5.42 -5.61
N ASN A 80 18.57 -5.75 -4.83
CA ASN A 80 18.49 -7.04 -4.16
C ASN A 80 17.89 -8.08 -5.11
N VAL A 81 18.60 -9.17 -5.36
CA VAL A 81 18.15 -10.28 -6.20
C VAL A 81 17.87 -11.48 -5.32
N GLY A 82 16.64 -11.97 -5.29
CA GLY A 82 16.32 -13.13 -4.47
C GLY A 82 14.87 -13.55 -4.59
N ILE A 83 14.62 -14.80 -4.22
CA ILE A 83 13.30 -15.40 -4.30
C ILE A 83 12.73 -15.47 -2.89
N ILE A 84 11.54 -14.90 -2.75
CA ILE A 84 10.68 -15.10 -1.58
C ILE A 84 9.54 -15.99 -2.05
N PRO A 85 9.57 -17.30 -1.75
CA PRO A 85 8.64 -18.26 -2.34
C PRO A 85 7.16 -17.90 -2.15
N PRO A 86 6.69 -17.44 -0.97
CA PRO A 86 5.30 -17.00 -0.81
C PRO A 86 4.93 -15.81 -1.72
N VAL A 87 5.85 -14.86 -1.92
CA VAL A 87 5.63 -13.71 -2.80
C VAL A 87 5.57 -14.14 -4.25
N THR A 88 6.43 -15.08 -4.64
CA THR A 88 6.46 -15.66 -6.00
C THR A 88 5.15 -16.37 -6.31
N GLY A 89 4.64 -17.18 -5.36
CA GLY A 89 3.34 -17.84 -5.51
C GLY A 89 2.15 -16.87 -5.59
N LEU A 90 2.22 -15.71 -4.92
CA LEU A 90 1.21 -14.67 -5.03
C LEU A 90 1.34 -13.86 -6.33
N ALA A 91 2.58 -13.60 -6.78
CA ALA A 91 2.88 -12.93 -8.03
C ALA A 91 2.40 -13.72 -9.25
N PHE A 92 2.37 -15.05 -9.17
CA PHE A 92 1.78 -15.91 -10.22
C PHE A 92 0.32 -15.55 -10.55
N PHE A 93 -0.46 -15.07 -9.57
CA PHE A 93 -1.84 -14.63 -9.82
C PHE A 93 -1.92 -13.20 -10.37
N MET A 94 -0.82 -12.44 -10.33
CA MET A 94 -0.77 -11.07 -10.85
C MET A 94 -0.99 -11.06 -12.37
N PRO A 95 -1.79 -10.13 -12.92
CA PRO A 95 -1.85 -9.95 -14.37
C PRO A 95 -0.47 -9.66 -14.95
N LEU A 96 -0.14 -10.28 -16.09
CA LEU A 96 1.18 -10.14 -16.75
C LEU A 96 1.56 -8.67 -17.02
N ASP A 97 0.60 -7.87 -17.49
CA ASP A 97 0.79 -6.43 -17.71
C ASP A 97 1.27 -5.71 -16.42
N MET A 98 0.77 -6.14 -15.26
CA MET A 98 1.13 -5.55 -13.97
C MET A 98 2.51 -6.02 -13.50
N SER A 99 2.84 -7.31 -13.60
CA SER A 99 4.15 -7.82 -13.16
C SER A 99 5.29 -7.18 -13.96
N ILE A 100 5.14 -7.10 -15.28
CA ILE A 100 6.08 -6.41 -16.17
C ILE A 100 6.18 -4.93 -15.80
N SER A 101 5.06 -4.26 -15.53
CA SER A 101 5.06 -2.84 -15.15
C SER A 101 5.80 -2.60 -13.83
N CYS A 102 5.61 -3.45 -12.83
CA CYS A 102 6.32 -3.35 -11.55
C CYS A 102 7.85 -3.42 -11.75
N VAL A 103 8.33 -4.37 -12.56
CA VAL A 103 9.76 -4.53 -12.85
C VAL A 103 10.29 -3.36 -13.68
N PHE A 104 9.57 -2.97 -14.73
CA PHE A 104 9.95 -1.85 -15.58
C PHE A 104 10.07 -0.55 -14.77
N PHE A 105 9.03 -0.19 -14.01
CA PHE A 105 9.04 1.05 -13.24
C PHE A 105 10.00 1.00 -12.06
N PHE A 106 10.31 -0.19 -11.51
CA PHE A 106 11.42 -0.33 -10.57
C PHE A 106 12.75 0.14 -11.19
N PHE A 107 13.09 -0.31 -12.41
CA PHE A 107 14.31 0.17 -13.06
C PHE A 107 14.23 1.65 -13.47
N VAL A 108 13.05 2.16 -13.84
CA VAL A 108 12.84 3.59 -14.07
C VAL A 108 13.11 4.39 -12.79
N SER A 109 12.65 3.93 -11.63
CA SER A 109 12.89 4.63 -10.36
C SER A 109 14.39 4.64 -10.01
N LYS A 110 15.12 3.55 -10.33
CA LYS A 110 16.60 3.50 -10.24
C LYS A 110 17.27 4.52 -11.16
N ALA A 111 16.84 4.61 -12.42
CA ALA A 111 17.35 5.58 -13.37
C ALA A 111 17.09 7.03 -12.92
N GLN A 112 15.91 7.32 -12.37
CA GLN A 112 15.59 8.63 -11.79
C GLN A 112 16.56 8.99 -10.66
N ARG A 113 16.98 8.03 -9.81
CA ARG A 113 17.99 8.28 -8.77
C ARG A 113 19.32 8.72 -9.37
N ILE A 114 19.81 7.98 -10.37
CA ILE A 114 21.07 8.26 -11.07
C ILE A 114 21.01 9.66 -11.70
N ILE A 115 19.94 9.96 -12.44
CA ILE A 115 19.72 11.26 -13.09
C ILE A 115 19.73 12.39 -12.06
N ALA A 116 19.02 12.24 -10.94
CA ALA A 116 18.97 13.24 -9.89
C ALA A 116 20.38 13.59 -9.36
N VAL A 117 21.23 12.58 -9.14
CA VAL A 117 22.62 12.80 -8.69
C VAL A 117 23.45 13.51 -9.74
N THR A 118 23.31 13.12 -11.02
CA THR A 118 24.04 13.75 -12.12
C THR A 118 23.65 15.22 -12.30
N LEU A 119 22.41 15.59 -11.98
CA LEU A 119 21.91 16.97 -12.01
C LEU A 119 22.25 17.77 -10.73
N GLY A 120 23.05 17.21 -9.82
CA GLY A 120 23.51 17.92 -8.62
C GLY A 120 22.59 17.80 -7.41
N ALA A 121 21.48 17.06 -7.49
CA ALA A 121 20.60 16.79 -6.35
C ALA A 121 21.23 15.72 -5.43
N ARG A 122 22.30 16.09 -4.71
CA ARG A 122 23.05 15.15 -3.85
C ARG A 122 22.29 14.78 -2.57
N GLN A 123 21.47 15.67 -2.01
CA GLN A 123 20.62 15.34 -0.85
C GLN A 123 19.58 14.24 -1.16
N VAL A 124 19.23 14.13 -2.44
CA VAL A 124 18.28 13.16 -3.02
C VAL A 124 18.99 11.79 -3.16
N ALA A 125 20.30 11.76 -3.40
CA ALA A 125 21.12 10.55 -3.60
C ALA A 125 21.32 9.65 -2.36
N TYR A 126 21.44 10.25 -1.17
CA TYR A 126 21.96 9.58 0.03
C TYR A 126 20.90 9.21 1.06
N SER A 127 19.65 9.66 0.88
CA SER A 127 18.55 9.24 1.73
C SER A 127 18.05 7.85 1.31
N GLN A 128 17.75 6.98 2.29
CA GLN A 128 17.01 5.74 2.03
C GLN A 128 15.64 6.03 1.38
N TYR A 129 15.11 7.24 1.62
CA TYR A 129 13.85 7.75 1.09
C TYR A 129 14.09 8.94 0.17
N LEU A 130 13.84 8.76 -1.11
CA LEU A 130 13.70 9.88 -2.04
C LEU A 130 12.37 10.56 -1.78
N VAL A 131 12.38 11.66 -1.02
CA VAL A 131 11.18 12.44 -0.68
C VAL A 131 10.40 12.83 -1.95
N THR A 132 11.11 13.20 -3.01
CA THR A 132 10.53 13.50 -4.33
C THR A 132 9.85 12.30 -4.98
N LEU A 133 10.37 11.09 -4.82
CA LEU A 133 9.72 9.88 -5.32
C LEU A 133 8.51 9.48 -4.46
N ASN A 134 8.52 9.71 -3.14
CA ASN A 134 7.33 9.51 -2.31
C ASN A 134 6.22 10.50 -2.66
N GLN A 135 6.58 11.76 -2.92
CA GLN A 135 5.68 12.79 -3.44
C GLN A 135 5.10 12.38 -4.82
N GLN A 136 5.93 11.82 -5.70
CA GLN A 136 5.49 11.26 -6.97
C GLN A 136 4.52 10.08 -6.78
N SER A 137 4.81 9.14 -5.87
CA SER A 137 3.92 8.04 -5.52
C SER A 137 2.59 8.53 -4.92
N PHE A 138 2.60 9.57 -4.08
CA PHE A 138 1.39 10.20 -3.56
C PHE A 138 0.53 10.77 -4.68
N GLY A 139 1.13 11.54 -5.60
CA GLY A 139 0.45 12.05 -6.79
C GLY A 139 -0.11 10.94 -7.66
N ALA A 140 0.65 9.86 -7.85
CA ALA A 140 0.22 8.69 -8.61
C ALA A 140 -0.99 8.00 -7.94
N LEU A 141 -0.98 7.80 -6.62
CA LEU A 141 -2.13 7.25 -5.87
C LEU A 141 -3.37 8.13 -5.98
N ALA A 142 -3.21 9.45 -5.89
CA ALA A 142 -4.30 10.40 -6.13
C ALA A 142 -4.84 10.28 -7.57
N GLY A 143 -3.96 10.13 -8.56
CA GLY A 143 -4.35 9.89 -9.95
C GLY A 143 -5.14 8.59 -10.14
N ILE A 144 -4.73 7.51 -9.45
CA ILE A 144 -5.45 6.23 -9.46
C ILE A 144 -6.84 6.41 -8.84
N ALA A 145 -6.93 7.13 -7.73
CA ALA A 145 -8.21 7.41 -7.07
C ALA A 145 -9.15 8.22 -7.98
N VAL A 146 -8.66 9.32 -8.55
CA VAL A 146 -9.45 10.19 -9.44
C VAL A 146 -9.91 9.43 -10.69
N THR A 147 -9.03 8.64 -11.32
CA THR A 147 -9.42 7.82 -12.48
C THR A 147 -10.45 6.76 -12.12
N ALA A 148 -10.32 6.11 -10.95
CA ALA A 148 -11.30 5.14 -10.47
C ALA A 148 -12.68 5.78 -10.25
N LEU A 149 -12.72 6.95 -9.59
CA LEU A 149 -13.96 7.71 -9.38
C LEU A 149 -14.57 8.20 -10.70
N TRP A 150 -13.74 8.67 -11.63
CA TRP A 150 -14.16 9.15 -12.94
C TRP A 150 -14.77 8.05 -13.82
N VAL A 151 -14.22 6.84 -13.78
CA VAL A 151 -14.79 5.68 -14.47
C VAL A 151 -16.07 5.22 -13.76
N GLY A 152 -16.08 5.22 -12.43
CA GLY A 152 -17.21 4.79 -11.61
C GLY A 152 -18.47 5.67 -11.71
N ARG A 153 -18.34 6.96 -12.06
CA ARG A 153 -19.48 7.89 -12.12
C ARG A 153 -20.61 7.45 -13.07
N LYS A 154 -20.27 6.76 -14.18
CA LYS A 154 -21.26 6.26 -15.15
C LYS A 154 -22.12 5.13 -14.56
N LEU A 155 -21.56 4.30 -13.69
CA LEU A 155 -22.30 3.25 -12.97
C LEU A 155 -23.29 3.84 -11.97
N SER A 156 -22.92 4.92 -11.28
CA SER A 156 -23.82 5.63 -10.36
C SER A 156 -25.03 6.18 -11.11
N LEU A 157 -24.80 6.87 -12.23
CA LEU A 157 -25.88 7.44 -13.07
C LEU A 157 -26.77 6.37 -13.72
N SER A 158 -26.20 5.24 -14.15
CA SER A 158 -26.96 4.17 -14.80
C SER A 158 -27.84 3.36 -13.83
N ASN A 159 -27.44 3.22 -12.57
CA ASN A 159 -28.22 2.49 -11.56
C ASN A 159 -29.42 3.27 -11.03
N HIS A 160 -29.52 4.57 -11.30
CA HIS A 160 -30.73 5.35 -11.02
C HIS A 160 -31.93 4.95 -11.91
N GLN A 161 -31.68 4.26 -13.03
CA GLN A 161 -32.72 3.94 -14.02
C GLN A 161 -33.23 2.48 -13.97
N LYS A 162 -32.63 1.60 -13.17
CA LYS A 162 -33.06 0.20 -13.07
C LYS A 162 -33.64 -0.12 -11.69
N PRO A 163 -34.95 -0.45 -11.57
CA PRO A 163 -35.52 -0.93 -10.31
C PRO A 163 -34.87 -2.26 -9.90
N SER A 164 -34.52 -2.37 -8.63
CA SER A 164 -33.91 -3.56 -8.03
C SER A 164 -34.91 -4.74 -8.06
N LYS A 165 -34.52 -5.89 -8.62
CA LYS A 165 -35.33 -7.13 -8.64
C LYS A 165 -35.49 -7.78 -7.26
N THR A 166 -34.77 -7.33 -6.23
CA THR A 166 -34.69 -7.96 -4.90
C THR A 166 -35.37 -7.18 -3.79
N GLY A 167 -36.22 -6.19 -4.09
CA GLY A 167 -37.05 -5.48 -3.09
C GLY A 167 -36.30 -4.57 -2.11
N GLN A 168 -34.97 -4.70 -1.99
CA GLN A 168 -34.14 -3.73 -1.28
C GLN A 168 -33.72 -2.59 -2.23
N PRO A 169 -33.98 -1.32 -1.86
CA PRO A 169 -33.55 -0.19 -2.65
C PRO A 169 -32.02 -0.05 -2.54
N ILE A 170 -31.31 -0.41 -3.61
CA ILE A 170 -29.85 -0.24 -3.77
C ILE A 170 -29.43 1.22 -3.48
N LEU A 171 -30.32 2.17 -3.77
CA LEU A 171 -30.16 3.60 -3.49
C LEU A 171 -30.01 3.89 -1.98
N SER A 172 -30.65 3.12 -1.09
CA SER A 172 -30.55 3.32 0.36
C SER A 172 -29.15 2.98 0.88
N GLN A 173 -28.54 1.89 0.42
CA GLN A 173 -27.20 1.50 0.85
C GLN A 173 -26.10 2.46 0.35
N GLN A 174 -26.23 2.97 -0.88
CA GLN A 174 -25.30 3.97 -1.42
C GLN A 174 -25.38 5.29 -0.66
N ASN A 175 -26.59 5.77 -0.36
CA ASN A 175 -26.81 6.98 0.41
C ASN A 175 -26.27 6.83 1.85
N LEU A 176 -26.46 5.66 2.47
CA LEU A 176 -25.88 5.35 3.77
C LEU A 176 -24.34 5.34 3.75
N ALA A 177 -23.72 4.81 2.70
CA ALA A 177 -22.26 4.81 2.56
C ALA A 177 -21.70 6.22 2.36
N ILE A 178 -22.37 7.05 1.56
CA ILE A 178 -22.01 8.47 1.37
C ILE A 178 -22.17 9.22 2.69
N LEU A 179 -23.31 9.06 3.37
CA LEU A 179 -23.58 9.70 4.66
C LEU A 179 -22.55 9.26 5.71
N GLY A 180 -22.26 7.97 5.82
CA GLY A 180 -21.23 7.44 6.72
C GLY A 180 -19.83 8.00 6.43
N SER A 181 -19.49 8.16 5.14
CA SER A 181 -18.23 8.77 4.73
C SER A 181 -18.15 10.26 5.11
N LEU A 182 -19.25 11.00 4.92
CA LEU A 182 -19.34 12.41 5.32
C LEU A 182 -19.25 12.55 6.85
N ILE A 183 -20.02 11.75 7.60
CA ILE A 183 -19.97 11.71 9.06
C ILE A 183 -18.55 11.38 9.54
N GLY A 184 -17.87 10.43 8.89
CA GLY A 184 -16.47 10.09 9.17
C GLY A 184 -15.53 11.27 8.95
N ILE A 185 -15.59 11.91 7.77
CA ILE A 185 -14.76 13.08 7.44
C ILE A 185 -15.00 14.22 8.44
N PHE A 186 -16.25 14.63 8.64
CA PHE A 186 -16.56 15.76 9.52
C PHE A 186 -16.30 15.43 10.99
N GLY A 187 -16.70 14.25 11.46
CA GLY A 187 -16.51 13.82 12.84
C GLY A 187 -15.03 13.73 13.22
N LEU A 188 -14.21 13.08 12.38
CA LEU A 188 -12.76 13.03 12.58
C LEU A 188 -12.13 14.42 12.45
N SER A 189 -12.65 15.26 11.55
CA SER A 189 -12.11 16.61 11.38
C SER A 189 -12.34 17.48 12.61
N ILE A 190 -13.53 17.40 13.21
CA ILE A 190 -13.89 18.08 14.47
C ILE A 190 -13.05 17.54 15.62
N PHE A 191 -12.85 16.22 15.70
CA PHE A 191 -12.01 15.60 16.73
C PHE A 191 -10.57 16.12 16.66
N MET A 192 -10.00 16.21 15.46
CA MET A 192 -8.66 16.79 15.24
C MET A 192 -8.60 18.29 15.51
N TRP A 193 -9.68 19.02 15.20
CA TRP A 193 -9.76 20.43 15.57
C TRP A 193 -9.73 20.64 17.08
N LYS A 194 -10.46 19.82 17.84
CA LYS A 194 -10.42 19.81 19.31
C LYS A 194 -9.06 19.38 19.86
N ALA A 195 -8.31 18.55 19.13
CA ALA A 195 -6.93 18.19 19.49
C ALA A 195 -5.91 19.32 19.23
N GLY A 196 -6.31 20.43 18.59
CA GLY A 196 -5.46 21.60 18.36
C GLY A 196 -5.06 21.84 16.90
N MET A 197 -5.56 21.03 15.96
CA MET A 197 -5.34 21.25 14.53
C MET A 197 -6.30 22.32 13.99
N SER A 198 -5.89 23.11 13.00
CA SER A 198 -6.77 24.03 12.29
C SER A 198 -7.85 23.27 11.52
N ILE A 199 -9.09 23.74 11.56
CA ILE A 199 -10.24 23.01 10.99
C ILE A 199 -10.11 22.82 9.47
N TRP A 200 -9.61 23.82 8.74
CA TRP A 200 -9.41 23.72 7.30
C TRP A 200 -8.38 22.65 6.94
N LEU A 201 -7.28 22.56 7.70
CA LEU A 201 -6.21 21.60 7.45
C LEU A 201 -6.68 20.19 7.82
N SER A 202 -7.47 20.07 8.89
CA SER A 202 -8.11 18.83 9.30
C SER A 202 -9.04 18.27 8.23
N LEU A 203 -9.93 19.11 7.67
CA LEU A 203 -10.79 18.74 6.55
C LEU A 203 -10.00 18.30 5.32
N LEU A 204 -8.97 19.07 4.96
CA LEU A 204 -8.11 18.77 3.82
C LEU A 204 -7.32 17.46 4.04
N PHE A 205 -6.84 17.24 5.26
CA PHE A 205 -6.13 16.02 5.66
C PHE A 205 -6.98 14.78 5.42
N PHE A 206 -8.22 14.76 5.93
CA PHE A 206 -9.09 13.61 5.75
C PHE A 206 -9.55 13.46 4.29
N LEU A 207 -9.79 14.55 3.57
CA LEU A 207 -10.08 14.47 2.13
C LEU A 207 -8.93 13.80 1.35
N CYS A 208 -7.69 14.19 1.62
CA CYS A 208 -6.50 13.57 1.04
C CYS A 208 -6.35 12.12 1.48
N TYR A 209 -6.54 11.82 2.77
CA TYR A 209 -6.48 10.46 3.32
C TYR A 209 -7.48 9.53 2.62
N TYR A 210 -8.75 9.92 2.50
CA TYR A 210 -9.77 9.11 1.83
C TYR A 210 -9.49 8.98 0.33
N THR A 211 -8.91 9.99 -0.31
CA THR A 211 -8.46 9.90 -1.71
C THR A 211 -7.37 8.84 -1.87
N ILE A 212 -6.35 8.85 -1.00
CA ILE A 212 -5.29 7.81 -0.99
C ILE A 212 -5.89 6.45 -0.71
N SER A 213 -6.78 6.35 0.29
CA SER A 213 -7.49 5.14 0.68
C SER A 213 -8.16 4.49 -0.55
N VAL A 214 -8.88 5.29 -1.35
CA VAL A 214 -9.49 4.82 -2.61
C VAL A 214 -8.44 4.38 -3.61
N GLY A 215 -7.36 5.14 -3.78
CA GLY A 215 -6.23 4.79 -4.64
C GLY A 215 -5.60 3.44 -4.27
N VAL A 216 -5.33 3.23 -2.98
CA VAL A 216 -4.78 2.00 -2.41
C VAL A 216 -5.73 0.81 -2.61
N ALA A 217 -7.02 1.00 -2.40
CA ALA A 217 -8.01 -0.07 -2.62
C ALA A 217 -8.13 -0.44 -4.10
N ARG A 218 -8.13 0.54 -5.01
CA ARG A 218 -8.13 0.29 -6.45
C ARG A 218 -6.87 -0.43 -6.88
N PHE A 219 -5.73 0.04 -6.40
CA PHE A 219 -4.42 -0.57 -6.59
C PHE A 219 -4.44 -2.05 -6.17
N ARG A 220 -4.91 -2.35 -4.95
CA ARG A 220 -5.02 -3.72 -4.43
C ARG A 220 -5.98 -4.59 -5.23
N ALA A 221 -7.13 -4.04 -5.62
CA ALA A 221 -8.10 -4.72 -6.46
C ALA A 221 -7.52 -5.20 -7.80
N GLU A 222 -6.60 -4.43 -8.38
CA GLU A 222 -5.96 -4.74 -9.67
C GLU A 222 -4.70 -5.61 -9.53
N MET A 223 -3.82 -5.29 -8.56
CA MET A 223 -2.55 -6.00 -8.32
C MET A 223 -2.75 -7.42 -7.81
N GLY A 224 -3.62 -7.60 -6.82
CA GLY A 224 -3.79 -8.88 -6.13
C GLY A 224 -2.63 -9.36 -5.27
N VAL A 225 -1.50 -8.67 -5.22
CA VAL A 225 -0.41 -8.99 -4.27
C VAL A 225 -0.58 -8.15 -3.00
N PRO A 226 -0.44 -8.72 -1.78
CA PRO A 226 -0.63 -8.03 -0.50
C PRO A 226 0.43 -6.98 -0.17
N LEU A 227 1.38 -6.78 -1.08
CA LEU A 227 2.58 -5.98 -0.88
C LEU A 227 2.32 -4.60 -1.49
N HIS A 228 1.81 -3.70 -0.66
CA HIS A 228 1.43 -2.35 -1.03
C HIS A 228 1.92 -1.37 0.03
N ASP A 229 3.18 -1.49 0.40
CA ASP A 229 3.74 -0.68 1.47
C ASP A 229 4.18 0.71 0.98
N PHE A 230 3.22 1.62 0.91
CA PHE A 230 3.50 3.03 0.71
C PHE A 230 3.95 3.66 2.03
N HIS A 231 5.26 3.71 2.22
CA HIS A 231 5.87 4.38 3.35
C HIS A 231 5.93 5.88 3.10
N PHE A 232 5.62 6.67 4.12
CA PHE A 232 5.86 8.11 4.07
C PHE A 232 5.10 8.84 2.94
N THR A 233 3.96 8.29 2.49
CA THR A 233 3.09 8.88 1.46
C THR A 233 1.79 9.42 2.04
N GLY A 234 1.63 9.47 3.36
CA GLY A 234 0.41 9.96 4.00
C GLY A 234 0.31 11.49 4.02
N PRO A 235 -0.90 12.04 4.21
CA PRO A 235 -1.09 13.49 4.36
C PRO A 235 -0.33 14.07 5.57
N ASP A 236 -0.04 13.25 6.60
CA ASP A 236 0.80 13.61 7.75
C ASP A 236 2.21 14.06 7.34
N GLN A 237 2.65 13.69 6.14
CA GLN A 237 3.99 13.97 5.64
C GLN A 237 3.98 14.82 4.39
N MET A 238 2.98 14.63 3.53
CA MET A 238 2.90 15.40 2.29
C MET A 238 2.75 16.89 2.61
N PHE A 239 1.88 17.32 3.54
CA PHE A 239 1.76 18.75 3.83
C PHE A 239 3.06 19.33 4.41
N PRO A 240 3.70 18.78 5.46
CA PRO A 240 4.93 19.34 5.99
C PRO A 240 6.08 19.30 4.97
N SER A 241 6.12 18.31 4.08
CA SER A 241 7.14 18.22 3.03
C SER A 241 7.02 19.28 1.92
N ILE A 242 5.83 19.90 1.77
CA ILE A 242 5.53 20.89 0.73
C ILE A 242 5.46 22.30 1.31
N ILE A 243 4.69 22.50 2.38
CA ILE A 243 4.36 23.81 2.95
C ILE A 243 5.42 24.28 3.98
N SER A 244 6.26 23.36 4.44
CA SER A 244 7.12 23.44 5.64
C SER A 244 6.35 23.29 6.96
N PRO A 245 6.94 22.65 7.97
CA PRO A 245 6.33 22.54 9.31
C PRO A 245 6.05 23.90 9.97
N ARG A 246 6.94 24.88 9.75
CA ARG A 246 6.85 26.21 10.37
C ARG A 246 5.63 26.98 9.87
N ARG A 247 5.39 27.04 8.56
CA ARG A 247 4.19 27.70 7.99
C ARG A 247 2.89 27.01 8.34
N LEU A 248 2.90 25.68 8.46
CA LEU A 248 1.74 24.94 8.94
C LEU A 248 1.46 25.24 10.41
N GLY A 249 2.46 25.65 11.18
CA GLY A 249 2.36 25.88 12.62
C GLY A 249 2.60 24.59 13.41
N TYR A 250 3.41 24.70 14.46
CA TYR A 250 3.87 23.54 15.23
C TYR A 250 2.76 22.76 15.92
N GLN A 251 1.66 23.41 16.30
CA GLN A 251 0.50 22.73 16.85
C GLN A 251 -0.15 21.79 15.83
N ASN A 252 -0.31 22.24 14.59
CA ASN A 252 -0.84 21.42 13.49
C ASN A 252 0.04 20.20 13.22
N VAL A 253 1.35 20.43 13.10
CA VAL A 253 2.33 19.37 12.80
C VAL A 253 2.45 18.35 13.94
N THR A 254 2.29 18.81 15.19
CA THR A 254 2.25 17.92 16.37
C THR A 254 1.06 16.98 16.29
N VAL A 255 -0.15 17.51 16.07
CA VAL A 255 -1.37 16.68 15.94
C VAL A 255 -1.26 15.73 14.74
N MET A 256 -0.78 16.21 13.59
CA MET A 256 -0.57 15.36 12.41
C MET A 256 0.42 14.23 12.67
N SER A 257 1.48 14.48 13.44
CA SER A 257 2.45 13.44 13.79
C SER A 257 1.85 12.34 14.67
N MET A 258 0.88 12.68 15.53
CA MET A 258 0.13 11.70 16.31
C MET A 258 -0.73 10.78 15.43
N LEU A 259 -1.14 11.23 14.24
CA LEU A 259 -1.86 10.42 13.26
C LEU A 259 -0.95 9.44 12.49
N GLY A 260 0.34 9.40 12.82
CA GLY A 260 1.30 8.49 12.21
C GLY A 260 0.90 7.01 12.36
N PHE A 261 0.16 6.61 13.40
CA PHE A 261 -0.20 5.21 13.64
C PHE A 261 -0.97 4.54 12.48
N PHE A 262 -1.68 5.31 11.66
CA PHE A 262 -2.38 4.81 10.47
C PHE A 262 -1.94 5.44 9.14
N ASN A 263 -0.96 6.36 9.17
CA ASN A 263 -0.40 7.00 7.96
C ASN A 263 1.09 6.70 7.72
N PHE A 264 1.76 6.04 8.68
CA PHE A 264 3.18 5.70 8.56
C PHE A 264 3.44 4.77 7.36
N THR A 265 2.62 3.71 7.27
CA THR A 265 2.62 2.72 6.19
C THR A 265 1.18 2.38 5.81
N TYR A 266 0.90 2.20 4.52
CA TYR A 266 -0.44 1.78 4.06
C TYR A 266 -0.60 0.25 3.93
N ARG A 267 0.34 -0.55 4.45
CA ARG A 267 0.36 -2.01 4.28
C ARG A 267 -0.85 -2.75 4.89
N ALA A 268 -1.35 -2.29 6.03
CA ALA A 268 -2.50 -2.88 6.74
C ALA A 268 -3.77 -2.02 6.57
N HIS A 269 -3.87 -1.28 5.46
CA HIS A 269 -4.97 -0.36 5.25
C HIS A 269 -6.31 -1.13 5.20
N PRO A 270 -7.38 -0.69 5.91
CA PRO A 270 -8.61 -1.46 6.03
C PRO A 270 -9.41 -1.59 4.73
N GLN A 271 -9.34 -0.60 3.83
CA GLN A 271 -10.15 -0.58 2.61
C GLN A 271 -9.89 -1.77 1.66
N PRO A 272 -8.64 -2.15 1.33
CA PRO A 272 -8.34 -3.38 0.58
C PRO A 272 -9.05 -4.64 1.08
N HIS A 273 -9.02 -4.89 2.39
CA HIS A 273 -9.65 -6.07 2.98
C HIS A 273 -11.16 -6.08 2.77
N GLN A 274 -11.80 -4.91 2.91
CA GLN A 274 -13.25 -4.77 2.70
C GLN A 274 -13.62 -5.01 1.24
N ILE A 275 -12.95 -4.35 0.29
CA ILE A 275 -13.30 -4.46 -1.13
C ILE A 275 -13.02 -5.87 -1.70
N GLU A 276 -11.97 -6.53 -1.22
CA GLU A 276 -11.67 -7.93 -1.55
C GLU A 276 -12.71 -8.87 -0.96
N GLY A 277 -13.13 -8.66 0.29
CA GLY A 277 -14.20 -9.41 0.92
C GLY A 277 -15.53 -9.27 0.18
N TYR A 278 -15.91 -8.03 -0.19
CA TYR A 278 -17.09 -7.78 -1.02
C TYR A 278 -17.00 -8.49 -2.38
N ALA A 279 -15.85 -8.40 -3.06
CA ALA A 279 -15.64 -9.06 -4.34
C ALA A 279 -15.71 -10.59 -4.22
N LEU A 280 -15.20 -11.17 -3.13
CA LEU A 280 -15.26 -12.60 -2.85
C LEU A 280 -16.70 -13.05 -2.64
N LEU A 281 -17.44 -12.41 -1.73
CA LEU A 281 -18.84 -12.75 -1.44
C LEU A 281 -19.73 -12.57 -2.67
N HIS A 282 -19.50 -11.50 -3.45
CA HIS A 282 -20.24 -11.26 -4.68
C HIS A 282 -20.03 -12.39 -5.71
N ARG A 283 -18.78 -12.84 -5.91
CA ARG A 283 -18.46 -13.96 -6.82
C ARG A 283 -19.00 -15.29 -6.32
N ALA A 284 -18.97 -15.52 -5.01
CA ALA A 284 -19.54 -16.68 -4.36
C ALA A 284 -21.08 -16.67 -4.32
N LYS A 285 -21.72 -15.58 -4.76
CA LYS A 285 -23.18 -15.35 -4.65
C LYS A 285 -23.71 -15.49 -3.22
N VAL A 286 -22.87 -15.15 -2.24
CA VAL A 286 -23.22 -15.15 -0.81
C VAL A 286 -23.70 -13.76 -0.42
N ASN A 287 -24.65 -13.70 0.51
CA ASN A 287 -25.16 -12.44 1.02
C ASN A 287 -24.06 -11.64 1.73
N HIS A 288 -23.89 -10.37 1.35
CA HIS A 288 -22.86 -9.48 1.88
C HIS A 288 -23.27 -8.76 3.17
N HIS A 289 -24.52 -8.88 3.64
CA HIS A 289 -24.99 -8.15 4.83
C HIS A 289 -24.21 -8.49 6.10
N LEU A 290 -23.67 -9.71 6.21
CA LEU A 290 -22.87 -10.14 7.36
C LEU A 290 -21.41 -9.68 7.30
N LEU A 291 -20.94 -9.16 6.16
CA LEU A 291 -19.53 -8.73 6.03
C LEU A 291 -19.21 -7.57 6.97
N PHE A 292 -20.06 -6.54 6.98
CA PHE A 292 -19.87 -5.38 7.85
C PHE A 292 -19.82 -5.74 9.35
N PRO A 293 -20.82 -6.42 9.94
CA PRO A 293 -20.77 -6.78 11.36
C PRO A 293 -19.60 -7.73 11.68
N ALA A 294 -19.25 -8.66 10.78
CA ALA A 294 -18.09 -9.52 10.99
C ALA A 294 -16.78 -8.73 11.05
N VAL A 295 -16.59 -7.75 10.15
CA VAL A 295 -15.43 -6.84 10.18
C VAL A 295 -15.42 -5.98 11.44
N MET A 296 -16.58 -5.51 11.92
CA MET A 296 -16.66 -4.74 13.17
C MET A 296 -16.30 -5.58 14.40
N VAL A 297 -16.79 -6.82 14.49
CA VAL A 297 -16.40 -7.75 15.57
C VAL A 297 -14.91 -8.03 15.53
N ALA A 298 -14.37 -8.35 14.35
CA ALA A 298 -12.93 -8.58 14.17
C ALA A 298 -12.09 -7.36 14.55
N LEU A 299 -12.57 -6.14 14.25
CA LEU A 299 -11.92 -4.89 14.63
C LEU A 299 -11.90 -4.72 16.15
N VAL A 300 -13.03 -4.89 16.83
CA VAL A 300 -13.11 -4.74 18.31
C VAL A 300 -12.21 -5.76 19.00
N VAL A 301 -12.34 -7.03 18.64
CA VAL A 301 -11.52 -8.10 19.23
C VAL A 301 -10.05 -7.86 18.92
N GLY A 302 -9.70 -7.55 17.67
CA GLY A 302 -8.33 -7.29 17.25
C GLY A 302 -7.68 -6.11 17.98
N VAL A 303 -8.41 -5.02 18.17
CA VAL A 303 -7.92 -3.83 18.91
C VAL A 303 -7.67 -4.17 20.38
N LEU A 304 -8.61 -4.83 21.05
CA LEU A 304 -8.45 -5.22 22.46
C LEU A 304 -7.30 -6.22 22.65
N SER A 305 -7.22 -7.23 21.79
CA SER A 305 -6.11 -8.19 21.79
C SER A 305 -4.77 -7.50 21.53
N PHE A 306 -4.71 -6.56 20.59
CA PHE A 306 -3.49 -5.80 20.31
C PHE A 306 -3.04 -4.99 21.52
N PHE A 307 -3.93 -4.21 22.15
CA PHE A 307 -3.56 -3.42 23.33
C PHE A 307 -3.07 -4.31 24.48
N TRP A 308 -3.75 -5.42 24.75
CA TRP A 308 -3.32 -6.36 25.78
C TRP A 308 -1.94 -6.96 25.47
N ILE A 309 -1.76 -7.54 24.28
CA ILE A 309 -0.50 -8.19 23.90
C ILE A 309 0.65 -7.17 23.87
N TYR A 310 0.42 -5.98 23.31
CA TYR A 310 1.42 -4.93 23.23
C TYR A 310 1.89 -4.50 24.62
N LEU A 311 0.96 -4.19 25.53
CA LEU A 311 1.29 -3.80 26.90
C LEU A 311 1.94 -4.94 27.68
N HIS A 312 1.47 -6.18 27.50
CA HIS A 312 2.02 -7.35 28.17
C HIS A 312 3.47 -7.61 27.74
N ILE A 313 3.76 -7.58 26.44
CA ILE A 313 5.13 -7.75 25.93
C ILE A 313 6.03 -6.61 26.40
N ALA A 314 5.55 -5.36 26.32
CA ALA A 314 6.31 -4.19 26.78
C ALA A 314 6.66 -4.28 28.28
N TYR A 315 5.74 -4.79 29.10
CA TYR A 315 5.98 -4.95 30.54
C TYR A 315 6.95 -6.08 30.85
N GLN A 316 6.89 -7.19 30.13
CA GLN A 316 7.72 -8.39 30.37
C GLN A 316 9.14 -8.25 29.81
N HIS A 317 9.29 -7.68 28.62
CA HIS A 317 10.55 -7.69 27.87
C HIS A 317 11.13 -6.29 27.63
N GLY A 318 10.47 -5.24 28.12
CA GLY A 318 10.79 -3.85 27.82
C GLY A 318 10.21 -3.39 26.47
N GLY A 319 9.95 -2.08 26.36
CA GLY A 319 9.36 -1.46 25.17
C GLY A 319 10.33 -1.20 24.01
N SER A 320 11.64 -1.42 24.21
CA SER A 320 12.68 -0.95 23.27
C SER A 320 12.53 -1.49 21.84
N SER A 321 12.06 -2.72 21.68
CA SER A 321 11.78 -3.32 20.36
C SER A 321 10.46 -2.85 19.74
N LEU A 322 9.52 -2.39 20.57
CA LEU A 322 8.18 -1.93 20.19
C LEU A 322 8.16 -0.43 19.83
N GLU A 323 9.08 0.35 20.39
CA GLU A 323 9.16 1.80 20.22
C GLU A 323 9.70 2.25 18.86
N ARG A 324 10.21 1.34 18.02
CA ARG A 324 10.89 1.70 16.75
C ARG A 324 10.07 2.69 15.89
N PHE A 325 8.77 2.46 15.74
CA PHE A 325 7.91 3.34 14.93
C PHE A 325 7.63 4.67 15.63
N ALA A 326 7.39 4.64 16.94
CA ALA A 326 7.24 5.85 17.75
C ALA A 326 8.51 6.71 17.66
N HIS A 327 9.69 6.11 17.80
CA HIS A 327 10.97 6.80 17.71
C HIS A 327 11.13 7.52 16.38
N VAL A 328 10.77 6.90 15.24
CA VAL A 328 10.82 7.56 13.93
C VAL A 328 9.87 8.76 13.87
N LEU A 329 8.64 8.61 14.34
CA LEU A 329 7.64 9.68 14.34
C LEU A 329 8.04 10.86 15.23
N TYR A 330 8.48 10.59 16.46
CA TYR A 330 8.86 11.63 17.43
C TYR A 330 10.19 12.29 17.08
N THR A 331 11.17 11.55 16.54
CA THR A 331 12.42 12.16 16.03
C THR A 331 12.12 13.08 14.86
N ARG A 332 11.26 12.65 13.94
CA ARG A 332 10.80 13.49 12.82
C ARG A 332 10.10 14.75 13.32
N LEU A 333 9.19 14.61 14.29
CA LEU A 333 8.51 15.75 14.90
C LEU A 333 9.52 16.69 15.56
N ALA A 334 10.47 16.19 16.34
CA ALA A 334 11.51 17.01 16.96
C ALA A 334 12.34 17.79 15.92
N ASN A 335 12.71 17.14 14.82
CA ASN A 335 13.37 17.80 13.69
C ASN A 335 12.48 18.90 13.09
N TRP A 336 11.19 18.63 12.85
CA TRP A 336 10.25 19.62 12.32
C TRP A 336 9.99 20.81 13.25
N LEU A 337 10.08 20.61 14.56
CA LEU A 337 9.92 21.68 15.55
C LEU A 337 11.16 22.57 15.67
N THR A 338 12.32 22.08 15.23
CA THR A 338 13.62 22.75 15.34
C THR A 338 14.17 23.24 14.00
N ASP A 339 13.60 22.77 12.89
CA ASP A 339 13.99 23.16 11.53
C ASP A 339 13.64 24.64 11.28
N PRO A 340 14.63 25.50 10.99
CA PRO A 340 14.38 26.92 10.72
C PRO A 340 13.75 27.15 9.34
N ALA A 341 13.75 26.15 8.46
CA ALA A 341 13.28 26.28 7.07
C ALA A 341 11.80 26.68 6.99
N ASP A 342 11.53 27.73 6.21
CA ASP A 342 10.19 28.26 5.95
C ASP A 342 9.83 28.19 4.46
N GLU A 343 10.64 27.55 3.64
CA GLU A 343 10.48 27.58 2.19
C GLU A 343 9.45 26.56 1.70
N LEU A 344 8.69 26.95 0.67
CA LEU A 344 7.81 26.05 -0.07
C LEU A 344 8.66 25.12 -0.95
N ASN A 345 8.43 23.81 -0.84
CA ASN A 345 9.14 22.84 -1.66
C ASN A 345 8.48 22.68 -3.04
N TYR A 346 8.82 23.58 -3.96
CA TYR A 346 8.33 23.53 -5.34
C TYR A 346 8.77 22.26 -6.09
N SER A 347 9.96 21.73 -5.81
CA SER A 347 10.42 20.45 -6.38
C SER A 347 9.51 19.30 -5.96
N GLY A 348 9.02 19.33 -4.73
CA GLY A 348 8.10 18.31 -4.25
C GLY A 348 6.72 18.44 -4.84
N LEU A 349 6.21 19.66 -4.95
CA LEU A 349 4.90 19.92 -5.52
C LEU A 349 4.85 19.52 -7.00
N THR A 350 5.91 19.84 -7.75
CA THR A 350 6.08 19.40 -9.14
C THR A 350 6.17 17.88 -9.24
N SER A 351 6.85 17.22 -8.29
CA SER A 351 6.91 15.74 -8.24
C SER A 351 5.54 15.10 -8.03
N ILE A 352 4.69 15.66 -7.15
CA ILE A 352 3.28 15.25 -6.99
C ILE A 352 2.54 15.39 -8.32
N GLY A 353 2.67 16.55 -8.98
CA GLY A 353 2.03 16.82 -10.26
C GLY A 353 2.46 15.83 -11.35
N VAL A 354 3.76 15.56 -11.47
CA VAL A 354 4.32 14.56 -12.41
C VAL A 354 3.75 13.17 -12.11
N GLY A 355 3.69 12.78 -10.82
CA GLY A 355 3.10 11.52 -10.39
C GLY A 355 1.66 11.34 -10.83
N PHE A 356 0.84 12.37 -10.57
CA PHE A 356 -0.56 12.42 -10.93
C PHE A 356 -0.77 12.38 -12.45
N SER A 357 -0.09 13.25 -13.19
CA SER A 357 -0.22 13.34 -14.64
C SER A 357 0.28 12.09 -15.36
N ALA A 358 1.34 11.44 -14.88
CA ALA A 358 1.82 10.17 -15.45
C ALA A 358 0.77 9.07 -15.33
N VAL A 359 0.07 8.97 -14.19
CA VAL A 359 -1.03 8.00 -14.03
C VAL A 359 -2.19 8.31 -14.98
N LEU A 360 -2.58 9.57 -15.12
CA LEU A 360 -3.61 9.96 -16.08
C LEU A 360 -3.22 9.60 -17.51
N LEU A 361 -1.96 9.88 -17.89
CA LEU A 361 -1.40 9.54 -19.19
C LEU A 361 -1.47 8.02 -19.42
N PHE A 362 -0.97 7.22 -18.48
CA PHE A 362 -0.98 5.76 -18.63
C PHE A 362 -2.39 5.18 -18.65
N ALA A 363 -3.31 5.72 -17.85
CA ALA A 363 -4.71 5.34 -17.88
C ALA A 363 -5.35 5.67 -19.25
N PHE A 364 -5.06 6.84 -19.81
CA PHE A 364 -5.52 7.25 -21.14
C PHE A 364 -4.92 6.38 -22.25
N MET A 365 -3.61 6.18 -22.24
CA MET A 365 -2.90 5.36 -23.22
C MET A 365 -3.45 3.94 -23.24
N ARG A 366 -3.70 3.34 -22.08
CA ARG A 366 -4.28 2.00 -21.97
C ARG A 366 -5.74 1.92 -22.46
N GLN A 367 -6.49 3.01 -22.38
CA GLN A 367 -7.85 3.06 -22.94
C GLN A 367 -7.86 3.22 -24.46
N LYS A 368 -6.84 3.85 -25.05
CA LYS A 368 -6.77 4.16 -26.48
C LYS A 368 -5.97 3.13 -27.30
N PHE A 369 -4.93 2.54 -26.71
CA PHE A 369 -3.97 1.69 -27.43
C PHE A 369 -3.92 0.29 -26.81
N LEU A 370 -4.33 -0.73 -27.57
CA LEU A 370 -4.35 -2.13 -27.13
C LEU A 370 -2.95 -2.73 -26.89
N TRP A 371 -1.93 -2.19 -27.57
CA TRP A 371 -0.54 -2.58 -27.42
C TRP A 371 0.12 -1.96 -26.17
N TRP A 372 -0.49 -0.94 -25.56
CA TRP A 372 0.03 -0.31 -24.36
C TRP A 372 -0.22 -1.20 -23.14
N LYS A 373 0.79 -1.96 -22.73
CA LYS A 373 0.72 -2.90 -21.59
C LYS A 373 1.19 -2.30 -20.25
N LEU A 374 1.74 -1.09 -20.26
CA LEU A 374 2.22 -0.45 -19.03
C LEU A 374 1.05 0.01 -18.15
N HIS A 375 1.04 -0.50 -16.92
CA HIS A 375 -0.03 -0.33 -15.96
C HIS A 375 0.29 0.82 -14.98
N PRO A 376 -0.61 1.81 -14.77
CA PRO A 376 -0.34 2.99 -13.94
C PRO A 376 -0.01 2.64 -12.48
N ALA A 377 -0.59 1.57 -11.95
CA ALA A 377 -0.29 1.10 -10.61
C ALA A 377 1.16 0.64 -10.43
N GLY A 378 1.79 0.02 -11.45
CA GLY A 378 3.22 -0.34 -11.39
C GLY A 378 4.11 0.89 -11.19
N TYR A 379 3.73 2.03 -11.78
CA TYR A 379 4.43 3.30 -11.59
C TYR A 379 4.26 3.83 -10.16
N ALA A 380 3.04 3.77 -9.60
CA ALA A 380 2.78 4.25 -8.24
C ALA A 380 3.63 3.54 -7.17
N ILE A 381 3.79 2.21 -7.28
CA ILE A 381 4.54 1.40 -6.31
C ILE A 381 6.06 1.34 -6.57
N SER A 382 6.53 1.92 -7.68
CA SER A 382 7.92 1.77 -8.16
C SER A 382 9.03 2.21 -7.20
N ASN A 383 8.71 3.09 -6.24
CA ASN A 383 9.64 3.54 -5.20
C ASN A 383 9.37 2.93 -3.81
N SER A 384 8.41 2.01 -3.68
CA SER A 384 8.13 1.39 -2.38
C SER A 384 9.30 0.52 -1.91
N MET A 385 9.45 0.40 -0.58
CA MET A 385 10.43 -0.53 -0.03
C MET A 385 10.13 -1.98 -0.42
N ASP A 386 8.84 -2.33 -0.48
CA ASP A 386 8.37 -3.63 -0.93
C ASP A 386 8.91 -3.97 -2.32
N ILE A 387 8.78 -3.07 -3.31
CA ILE A 387 9.23 -3.40 -4.66
C ILE A 387 10.75 -3.55 -4.75
N ASN A 388 11.50 -2.80 -3.95
CA ASN A 388 12.96 -2.95 -3.86
C ASN A 388 13.40 -4.31 -3.31
N VAL A 389 12.53 -5.02 -2.60
CA VAL A 389 12.77 -6.37 -2.07
C VAL A 389 12.16 -7.44 -2.97
N PHE A 390 10.98 -7.18 -3.56
CA PHE A 390 10.16 -8.19 -4.22
C PHE A 390 10.26 -8.22 -5.73
N TRP A 391 10.85 -7.21 -6.39
CA TRP A 391 10.85 -7.12 -7.87
C TRP A 391 11.32 -8.42 -8.55
N PHE A 392 12.35 -9.09 -8.01
CA PHE A 392 12.85 -10.33 -8.59
C PHE A 392 11.89 -11.52 -8.37
N SER A 393 11.22 -11.58 -7.21
CA SER A 393 10.19 -12.58 -6.95
C SER A 393 8.94 -12.36 -7.82
N ILE A 394 8.61 -11.11 -8.12
CA ILE A 394 7.53 -10.74 -9.06
C ILE A 394 7.91 -11.05 -10.51
N LEU A 395 9.20 -10.97 -10.85
CA LEU A 395 9.69 -11.35 -12.17
C LEU A 395 9.71 -12.87 -12.36
N ALA A 396 10.01 -13.61 -11.30
CA ALA A 396 10.13 -15.08 -11.33
C ALA A 396 8.78 -15.80 -11.31
N GLY A 397 7.77 -15.20 -10.65
CA GLY A 397 6.40 -15.73 -10.57
C GLY A 397 5.52 -15.16 -11.67
#